data_AF-A0AAU2QGD5-F1
#
_entry.id   AF-A0AAU2QGD5-F1
#
_cell.length_a   1.000
_cell.length_b   1.000
_cell.length_c   1.000
_cell.angle_alpha   90.00
_cell.angle_beta   90.00
_cell.angle_gamma   90.00
#
_symmetry.space_group_name_H-M   'P 1'
#
loop_
_entity.id
_entity.type
_entity.pdbx_description
1 polymer ?
#
loop_
_entity_poly.entity_id
_entity_poly.type
_entity_poly.pdbx_seq_one_letter_code
_entity_poly.pdbx_strand_id
1 'polypeptide(L)'
;MGERDARVLHLPTTARRTGAEPVGEEVLGWAELHVHTAFSFLQGAAQPDELVAEASQLGITVLAVTDRDGQYAARRLAEAAAPAGIGTVYGAELTLADPELGTPLVLARNVEGFRLLSATISAAQLAGAKTAPVYDLNLLREAAGSGHWAVLPGYPAPGTDRRDVATVTRRLDRLTEVFGADGVYAELVDHHLPGDSVANDVTVVAARRLGLPVVATGAVHYAAPRQARLSQALTALRRRETLDQAAGHLMPAPTAHLRSYDEMRQRMNRWPDVLETTLELGRACVIDLGELRPHLPAFPPRPGSPGTHGCATSPSGPAPPGTGNAMPPTRRRARRGNSSTTNSP
;
A
#
# COMPACT_ATOMS: atom_id res chain seq x y z
N MET A 1 12.66 62.59 -21.67
CA MET A 1 12.96 61.55 -20.67
C MET A 1 11.62 60.90 -20.35
N GLY A 2 11.18 59.77 -20.87
CA GLY A 2 11.78 58.66 -21.61
C GLY A 2 10.78 57.51 -21.43
N GLU A 3 9.75 57.47 -22.27
CA GLU A 3 8.63 56.53 -22.16
C GLU A 3 9.05 55.20 -22.78
N ARG A 4 9.09 54.13 -21.98
CA ARG A 4 9.60 52.82 -22.40
C ARG A 4 8.53 52.06 -23.17
N ASP A 5 8.87 51.78 -24.42
CA ASP A 5 8.17 50.95 -25.39
C ASP A 5 8.04 49.50 -24.88
N ALA A 6 6.85 49.09 -24.44
CA ALA A 6 6.57 47.72 -24.00
C ALA A 6 6.23 46.85 -25.22
N ARG A 7 7.24 46.24 -25.84
CA ARG A 7 7.04 45.24 -26.89
C ARG A 7 6.65 43.90 -26.26
N VAL A 8 5.36 43.59 -26.30
CA VAL A 8 4.83 42.25 -26.02
C VAL A 8 5.22 41.33 -27.18
N LEU A 9 5.94 40.25 -26.87
CA LEU A 9 6.31 39.23 -27.85
C LEU A 9 5.10 38.31 -28.11
N HIS A 10 4.47 38.45 -29.27
CA HIS A 10 3.44 37.49 -29.72
C HIS A 10 4.13 36.23 -30.25
N LEU A 11 4.03 35.13 -29.50
CA LEU A 11 4.37 33.80 -30.00
C LEU A 11 3.27 33.32 -30.96
N PRO A 12 3.61 32.77 -32.14
CA PRO A 12 2.62 32.31 -33.10
C PRO A 12 1.88 31.09 -32.55
N THR A 13 0.57 31.23 -32.33
CA THR A 13 -0.33 30.11 -32.02
C THR A 13 -0.51 29.28 -33.29
N THR A 14 0.26 28.20 -33.44
CA THR A 14 -0.01 27.21 -34.49
C THR A 14 -1.39 26.60 -34.27
N ALA A 15 -2.29 26.86 -35.23
CA ALA A 15 -3.61 26.26 -35.28
C ALA A 15 -3.51 24.73 -35.23
N ARG A 16 -4.23 24.15 -34.28
CA ARG A 16 -4.33 22.70 -34.07
C ARG A 16 -4.95 22.07 -35.31
N ARG A 17 -4.24 21.13 -35.95
CA ARG A 17 -4.81 20.25 -36.98
C ARG A 17 -5.99 19.48 -36.37
N THR A 18 -7.20 19.80 -36.78
CA THR A 18 -8.41 19.00 -36.57
C THR A 18 -8.41 17.87 -37.61
N GLY A 19 -8.44 16.62 -37.16
CA GLY A 19 -8.69 15.46 -38.02
C GLY A 19 -7.66 14.34 -37.88
N ALA A 20 -7.80 13.57 -36.80
CA ALA A 20 -7.52 12.14 -36.78
C ALA A 20 -8.52 11.54 -35.79
N GLU A 21 -9.32 10.58 -36.23
CA GLU A 21 -10.15 9.79 -35.30
C GLU A 21 -9.22 9.09 -34.30
N PRO A 22 -9.55 9.11 -32.99
CA PRO A 22 -8.70 8.46 -32.02
C PRO A 22 -8.76 6.94 -32.26
N VAL A 23 -7.67 6.39 -32.78
CA VAL A 23 -7.34 4.98 -32.58
C VAL A 23 -7.34 4.79 -31.07
N GLY A 24 -8.19 3.91 -30.56
CA GLY A 24 -8.46 3.76 -29.12
C GLY A 24 -7.18 3.79 -28.29
N GLU A 25 -6.96 4.92 -27.62
CA GLU A 25 -5.86 5.10 -26.69
C GLU A 25 -6.20 4.20 -25.50
N GLU A 26 -5.48 3.08 -25.34
CA GLU A 26 -5.51 2.35 -24.08
C GLU A 26 -5.22 3.37 -22.98
N VAL A 27 -6.18 3.63 -22.11
CA VAL A 27 -5.96 4.48 -20.94
C VAL A 27 -4.94 3.74 -20.08
N LEU A 28 -3.67 4.09 -20.24
CA LEU A 28 -2.58 3.54 -19.44
C LEU A 28 -2.79 4.02 -18.01
N GLY A 29 -3.39 3.14 -17.20
CA GLY A 29 -3.53 3.37 -15.77
C GLY A 29 -2.18 3.45 -15.07
N TRP A 30 -2.16 3.99 -13.85
CA TRP A 30 -0.98 3.98 -12.97
C TRP A 30 -1.06 2.85 -11.93
N ALA A 31 0.10 2.38 -11.45
CA ALA A 31 0.23 1.45 -10.32
C ALA A 31 1.06 2.12 -9.23
N GLU A 32 0.43 2.44 -8.09
CA GLU A 32 1.14 3.04 -6.95
C GLU A 32 1.51 1.96 -5.94
N LEU A 33 2.82 1.76 -5.72
CA LEU A 33 3.34 0.60 -4.98
C LEU A 33 3.93 0.92 -3.60
N HIS A 34 4.06 2.20 -3.24
CA HIS A 34 4.61 2.64 -1.95
C HIS A 34 3.64 3.63 -1.31
N VAL A 35 2.81 3.14 -0.39
CA VAL A 35 1.73 3.91 0.22
C VAL A 35 1.62 3.62 1.71
N HIS A 36 1.77 4.67 2.51
CA HIS A 36 1.45 4.67 3.94
C HIS A 36 0.04 5.18 4.16
N THR A 37 -0.78 4.34 4.77
CA THR A 37 -2.12 4.71 5.23
C THR A 37 -2.04 5.27 6.64
N ALA A 38 -3.16 5.75 7.16
CA ALA A 38 -3.31 6.15 8.55
C ALA A 38 -3.00 5.03 9.57
N PHE A 39 -2.90 3.78 9.13
CA PHE A 39 -2.47 2.66 9.96
C PHE A 39 -0.95 2.61 10.17
N SER A 40 -0.16 3.26 9.31
CA SER A 40 1.23 3.65 9.63
C SER A 40 1.19 4.80 10.64
N PHE A 41 1.08 4.46 11.92
CA PHE A 41 0.72 5.39 12.97
C PHE A 41 1.58 6.66 12.99
N LEU A 42 0.93 7.82 12.87
CA LEU A 42 1.54 9.15 12.81
C LEU A 42 2.58 9.33 11.68
N GLN A 43 2.51 8.51 10.64
CA GLN A 43 3.31 8.63 9.41
C GLN A 43 2.40 8.85 8.21
N GLY A 44 1.44 7.95 7.97
CA GLY A 44 0.39 8.15 6.98
C GLY A 44 -0.79 8.95 7.55
N ALA A 45 -1.44 9.73 6.68
CA ALA A 45 -2.51 10.66 7.07
C ALA A 45 -3.87 10.35 6.42
N ALA A 46 -3.93 9.43 5.46
CA ALA A 46 -5.16 9.09 4.73
C ALA A 46 -5.65 7.68 5.07
N GLN A 47 -6.97 7.53 5.22
CA GLN A 47 -7.60 6.21 5.33
C GLN A 47 -7.59 5.48 3.98
N PRO A 48 -7.67 4.14 3.95
CA PRO A 48 -7.74 3.38 2.70
C PRO A 48 -8.87 3.81 1.76
N ASP A 49 -10.04 4.16 2.29
CA ASP A 49 -11.19 4.64 1.50
C ASP A 49 -10.93 6.01 0.84
N GLU A 50 -10.24 6.93 1.53
CA GLU A 50 -9.83 8.22 0.95
C GLU A 50 -8.80 8.03 -0.17
N LEU A 51 -7.84 7.12 0.03
CA LEU A 51 -6.84 6.77 -0.97
C LEU A 51 -7.48 6.16 -2.23
N VAL A 52 -8.43 5.24 -2.06
CA VAL A 52 -9.15 4.63 -3.19
C VAL A 52 -9.99 5.65 -3.94
N ALA A 53 -10.68 6.54 -3.23
CA ALA A 53 -11.49 7.59 -3.86
C ALA A 53 -10.63 8.53 -4.73
N GLU A 54 -9.48 8.95 -4.23
CA GLU A 54 -8.53 9.78 -4.99
C GLU A 54 -7.91 8.98 -6.15
N ALA A 55 -7.49 7.73 -5.90
CA ALA A 55 -6.94 6.84 -6.92
C ALA A 55 -7.88 6.66 -8.11
N SER A 56 -9.19 6.51 -7.86
CA SER A 56 -10.22 6.42 -8.90
C SER A 56 -10.30 7.71 -9.73
N GLN A 57 -10.22 8.89 -9.09
CA GLN A 57 -10.24 10.19 -9.79
C GLN A 57 -9.00 10.40 -10.67
N LEU A 58 -7.85 9.88 -10.23
CA LEU A 58 -6.56 10.01 -10.92
C LEU A 58 -6.33 8.94 -12.00
N GLY A 59 -7.25 7.98 -12.15
CA GLY A 59 -7.09 6.86 -13.10
C GLY A 59 -6.04 5.82 -12.68
N ILE A 60 -5.77 5.70 -11.38
CA ILE A 60 -4.89 4.66 -10.84
C ILE A 60 -5.63 3.32 -10.90
N THR A 61 -5.00 2.33 -11.54
CA THR A 61 -5.58 0.99 -11.76
C THR A 61 -5.11 -0.03 -10.73
N VAL A 62 -3.97 0.20 -10.09
CA VAL A 62 -3.43 -0.66 -9.04
C VAL A 62 -2.95 0.19 -7.87
N LEU A 63 -3.38 -0.16 -6.66
CA LEU A 63 -3.01 0.54 -5.44
C LEU A 63 -2.49 -0.45 -4.39
N ALA A 64 -1.26 -0.22 -3.94
CA ALA A 64 -0.69 -0.93 -2.81
C ALA A 64 -1.03 -0.25 -1.48
N VAL A 65 -1.00 -1.02 -0.40
CA VAL A 65 -0.79 -0.51 0.96
C VAL A 65 0.42 -1.19 1.57
N THR A 66 1.35 -0.38 2.07
CA THR A 66 2.66 -0.80 2.56
C THR A 66 2.93 -0.16 3.90
N ASP A 67 2.02 -0.42 4.84
CA ASP A 67 2.10 0.17 6.17
C ASP A 67 3.33 -0.32 6.94
N ARG A 68 3.77 0.49 7.89
CA ARG A 68 4.96 0.18 8.69
C ARG A 68 4.71 -1.01 9.61
N ASP A 69 5.54 -2.04 9.48
CA ASP A 69 5.57 -3.23 10.32
C ASP A 69 4.21 -3.93 10.50
N GLY A 70 3.36 -3.87 9.47
CA GLY A 70 2.02 -4.44 9.51
C GLY A 70 1.23 -4.33 8.22
N GLN A 71 0.22 -5.19 8.09
CA GLN A 71 -0.74 -5.22 6.98
C GLN A 71 -2.13 -4.79 7.45
N TYR A 72 -2.18 -3.81 8.35
CA TYR A 72 -3.40 -3.42 9.08
C TYR A 72 -4.50 -2.90 8.14
N ALA A 73 -4.11 -2.21 7.07
CA ALA A 73 -5.03 -1.65 6.07
C ALA A 73 -5.57 -2.67 5.06
N ALA A 74 -5.04 -3.90 5.00
CA ALA A 74 -5.27 -4.82 3.88
C ALA A 74 -6.77 -5.09 3.62
N ARG A 75 -7.52 -5.42 4.69
CA ARG A 75 -8.96 -5.71 4.58
C ARG A 75 -9.77 -4.48 4.17
N ARG A 76 -9.43 -3.31 4.71
CA ARG A 76 -10.12 -2.04 4.41
C ARG A 76 -9.86 -1.58 2.98
N LEU A 77 -8.62 -1.74 2.50
CA LEU A 77 -8.30 -1.47 1.11
C LEU A 77 -9.12 -2.38 0.18
N ALA A 78 -9.19 -3.68 0.47
CA ALA A 78 -9.94 -4.63 -0.35
C ALA A 78 -11.42 -4.26 -0.46
N GLU A 79 -12.05 -3.92 0.68
CA GLU A 79 -13.45 -3.48 0.72
C GLU A 79 -13.68 -2.18 -0.06
N ALA A 80 -12.78 -1.21 0.06
CA ALA A 80 -12.91 0.08 -0.60
C ALA A 80 -12.65 0.00 -2.11
N ALA A 81 -11.66 -0.79 -2.53
CA ALA A 81 -11.21 -0.89 -3.92
C ALA A 81 -12.17 -1.71 -4.80
N ALA A 82 -12.86 -2.70 -4.23
CA ALA A 82 -13.78 -3.58 -4.97
C ALA A 82 -14.84 -2.83 -5.82
N PRO A 83 -15.61 -1.87 -5.29
CA PRO A 83 -16.57 -1.11 -6.11
C PRO A 83 -15.90 -0.15 -7.12
N ALA A 84 -14.63 0.23 -6.90
CA ALA A 84 -13.88 1.13 -7.78
C ALA A 84 -13.15 0.38 -8.93
N GLY A 85 -13.10 -0.96 -8.89
CA GLY A 85 -12.39 -1.76 -9.90
C GLY A 85 -10.87 -1.59 -9.86
N ILE A 86 -10.31 -1.18 -8.72
CA ILE A 86 -8.87 -0.97 -8.54
C ILE A 86 -8.23 -2.28 -8.04
N GLY A 87 -7.18 -2.74 -8.72
CA GLY A 87 -6.39 -3.88 -8.28
C GLY A 87 -5.63 -3.57 -6.99
N THR A 88 -5.64 -4.50 -6.03
CA THR A 88 -5.05 -4.28 -4.71
C THR A 88 -3.76 -5.08 -4.52
N VAL A 89 -2.71 -4.39 -4.07
CA VAL A 89 -1.42 -4.99 -3.69
C VAL A 89 -1.22 -4.83 -2.18
N TYR A 90 -0.66 -5.84 -1.54
CA TYR A 90 -0.45 -5.83 -0.08
C TYR A 90 1.02 -6.02 0.25
N GLY A 91 1.54 -5.16 1.11
CA GLY A 91 2.91 -5.22 1.56
C GLY A 91 3.10 -4.61 2.94
N ALA A 92 4.36 -4.40 3.32
CA ALA A 92 4.74 -3.67 4.52
C ALA A 92 6.12 -3.05 4.35
N GLU A 93 6.33 -1.88 4.96
CA GLU A 93 7.67 -1.32 5.18
C GLU A 93 8.23 -1.92 6.49
N LEU A 94 9.34 -2.65 6.40
CA LEU A 94 9.91 -3.37 7.54
C LEU A 94 10.97 -2.51 8.25
N THR A 95 10.83 -2.34 9.57
CA THR A 95 11.87 -1.71 10.38
C THR A 95 12.96 -2.74 10.73
N LEU A 96 14.00 -2.81 9.89
CA LEU A 96 15.12 -3.72 10.11
C LEU A 96 16.21 -3.07 10.99
N ALA A 97 16.90 -3.89 11.79
CA ALA A 97 17.97 -3.42 12.66
C ALA A 97 19.29 -3.13 11.91
N ASP A 98 19.45 -3.72 10.72
CA ASP A 98 20.62 -3.49 9.87
C ASP A 98 20.50 -2.13 9.16
N PRO A 99 21.35 -1.14 9.49
CA PRO A 99 21.26 0.20 8.93
C PRO A 99 21.57 0.23 7.42
N GLU A 100 22.31 -0.75 6.88
CA GLU A 100 22.58 -0.81 5.44
C GLU A 100 21.31 -1.14 4.65
N LEU A 101 20.41 -1.94 5.23
CA LEU A 101 19.11 -2.24 4.64
C LEU A 101 18.16 -1.03 4.74
N GLY A 102 18.26 -0.25 5.82
CA GLY A 102 17.29 0.80 6.12
C GLY A 102 15.92 0.16 6.37
N THR A 103 14.88 0.66 5.70
CA THR A 103 13.51 0.18 5.86
C THR A 103 12.89 -0.25 4.53
N PRO A 104 13.20 -1.47 4.08
CA PRO A 104 12.72 -1.97 2.79
C PRO A 104 11.21 -2.19 2.79
N LEU A 105 10.60 -1.99 1.63
CA LEU A 105 9.21 -2.35 1.36
C LEU A 105 9.16 -3.75 0.77
N VAL A 106 8.36 -4.62 1.37
CA VAL A 106 8.12 -5.98 0.87
C VAL A 106 6.67 -6.08 0.39
N LEU A 107 6.49 -6.36 -0.89
CA LEU A 107 5.21 -6.57 -1.56
C LEU A 107 4.96 -8.07 -1.73
N ALA A 108 3.77 -8.54 -1.36
CA ALA A 108 3.33 -9.89 -1.66
C ALA A 108 2.97 -10.00 -3.16
N ARG A 109 3.50 -11.02 -3.84
CA ARG A 109 3.18 -11.31 -5.25
C ARG A 109 1.91 -12.16 -5.42
N ASN A 110 1.49 -12.84 -4.35
CA ASN A 110 0.34 -13.73 -4.34
C ASN A 110 -0.14 -13.96 -2.90
N VAL A 111 -1.24 -14.70 -2.75
CA VAL A 111 -1.82 -15.03 -1.45
C VAL A 111 -0.81 -15.72 -0.52
N GLU A 112 0.09 -16.54 -1.05
CA GLU A 112 1.12 -17.21 -0.24
C GLU A 112 2.17 -16.22 0.28
N GLY A 113 2.64 -15.31 -0.59
CA GLY A 113 3.50 -14.20 -0.17
C GLY A 113 2.85 -13.32 0.90
N PHE A 114 1.55 -13.10 0.82
CA PHE A 114 0.78 -12.35 1.82
C PHE A 114 0.77 -13.09 3.16
N ARG A 115 0.48 -14.39 3.18
CA ARG A 115 0.50 -15.22 4.39
C ARG A 115 1.89 -15.26 5.02
N LEU A 116 2.91 -15.47 4.20
CA LEU A 116 4.30 -15.53 4.65
C LEU A 116 4.72 -14.20 5.27
N LEU A 117 4.41 -13.07 4.62
CA LEU A 117 4.72 -11.74 5.15
C LEU A 117 3.97 -11.46 6.46
N SER A 118 2.69 -11.82 6.54
CA SER A 118 1.91 -11.72 7.77
C SER A 118 2.54 -12.54 8.91
N ALA A 119 2.99 -13.76 8.64
CA ALA A 119 3.64 -14.63 9.62
C ALA A 119 4.99 -14.06 10.08
N THR A 120 5.82 -13.58 9.15
CA THR A 120 7.11 -12.95 9.44
C THR A 120 6.96 -11.70 10.31
N ILE A 121 6.04 -10.80 9.96
CA ILE A 121 5.75 -9.61 10.76
C ILE A 121 5.25 -10.00 12.15
N SER A 122 4.33 -10.97 12.24
CA SER A 122 3.80 -11.43 13.52
C SER A 122 4.89 -12.00 14.44
N ALA A 123 5.79 -12.82 13.89
CA ALA A 123 6.93 -13.35 14.63
C ALA A 123 7.85 -12.22 15.13
N ALA A 124 8.14 -11.22 14.29
CA ALA A 124 8.99 -10.09 14.67
C ALA A 124 8.36 -9.21 15.77
N GLN A 125 7.04 -8.98 15.71
CA GLN A 125 6.29 -8.26 16.74
C GLN A 125 6.29 -9.01 18.08
N LEU A 126 6.17 -10.35 18.05
CA LEU A 126 6.23 -11.20 19.25
C LEU A 126 7.63 -11.27 19.87
N ALA A 127 8.67 -11.22 19.04
CA ALA A 127 10.06 -11.20 19.50
C ALA A 127 10.50 -9.82 20.05
N GLY A 128 9.85 -8.75 19.59
CA GLY A 128 10.20 -7.38 19.93
C GLY A 128 9.39 -6.77 21.06
N ALA A 129 9.38 -5.44 21.08
CA ALA A 129 8.56 -4.63 21.98
C ALA A 129 7.55 -3.80 21.18
N LYS A 130 6.60 -3.17 21.88
CA LYS A 130 5.64 -2.27 21.23
C LYS A 130 6.38 -1.22 20.40
N THR A 131 6.02 -1.09 19.12
CA THR A 131 6.65 -0.18 18.13
C THR A 131 8.13 -0.45 17.81
N ALA A 132 8.66 -1.61 18.21
CA ALA A 132 10.03 -2.03 17.95
C ALA A 132 10.07 -3.54 17.67
N PRO A 133 9.54 -4.00 16.52
CA PRO A 133 9.63 -5.40 16.13
C PRO A 133 11.10 -5.80 15.92
N VAL A 134 11.41 -7.08 16.16
CA VAL A 134 12.76 -7.63 15.96
C VAL A 134 12.68 -8.70 14.87
N TYR A 135 13.13 -8.35 13.67
CA TYR A 135 13.17 -9.28 12.55
C TYR A 135 14.46 -10.12 12.58
N ASP A 136 14.30 -11.43 12.41
CA ASP A 136 15.42 -12.34 12.16
C ASP A 136 15.75 -12.33 10.65
N LEU A 137 16.97 -11.90 10.32
CA LEU A 137 17.43 -11.84 8.93
C LEU A 137 17.56 -13.22 8.27
N ASN A 138 17.79 -14.29 9.03
CA ASN A 138 17.85 -15.64 8.48
C ASN A 138 16.45 -16.12 8.09
N LEU A 139 15.44 -15.88 8.93
CA LEU A 139 14.06 -16.19 8.60
C LEU A 139 13.55 -15.34 7.42
N LEU A 140 13.95 -14.07 7.35
CA LEU A 140 13.65 -13.23 6.20
C LEU A 140 14.28 -13.78 4.91
N ARG A 141 15.54 -14.23 4.96
CA ARG A 141 16.23 -14.82 3.81
C ARG A 141 15.56 -16.12 3.34
N GLU A 142 15.21 -17.00 4.28
CA GLU A 142 14.48 -18.23 3.98
C GLU A 142 13.13 -17.93 3.32
N ALA A 143 12.37 -16.99 3.91
CA ALA A 143 11.09 -16.58 3.38
C ALA A 143 11.21 -15.94 1.98
N ALA A 144 12.20 -15.07 1.77
CA ALA A 144 12.44 -14.44 0.46
C ALA A 144 12.85 -15.45 -0.62
N GLY A 145 13.60 -16.50 -0.25
CA GLY A 145 14.01 -17.58 -1.15
C GLY A 145 12.85 -18.39 -1.76
N SER A 146 11.63 -18.23 -1.24
CA SER A 146 10.43 -18.82 -1.83
C SER A 146 9.94 -18.12 -3.11
N GLY A 147 10.43 -16.90 -3.40
CA GLY A 147 10.05 -16.14 -4.61
C GLY A 147 8.66 -15.51 -4.56
N HIS A 148 7.99 -15.50 -3.40
CA HIS A 148 6.64 -14.94 -3.24
C HIS A 148 6.61 -13.43 -2.97
N TRP A 149 7.78 -12.76 -2.92
CA TRP A 149 7.89 -11.33 -2.61
C TRP A 149 8.58 -10.54 -3.72
N ALA A 150 8.21 -9.26 -3.82
CA ALA A 150 8.97 -8.23 -4.50
C ALA A 150 9.41 -7.17 -3.47
N VAL A 151 10.63 -6.67 -3.57
CA VAL A 151 11.25 -5.83 -2.56
C VAL A 151 11.73 -4.53 -3.17
N LEU A 152 11.27 -3.41 -2.61
CA LEU A 152 11.76 -2.07 -2.92
C LEU A 152 12.66 -1.58 -1.78
N PRO A 153 13.65 -0.72 -2.04
CA PRO A 153 14.57 -0.27 -1.00
C PRO A 153 13.89 0.56 0.08
N GLY A 154 12.81 1.30 -0.21
CA GLY A 154 12.19 2.18 0.77
C GLY A 154 13.18 3.21 1.34
N TYR A 155 13.01 3.61 2.60
CA TYR A 155 13.82 4.68 3.18
C TYR A 155 15.18 4.18 3.66
N PRO A 156 16.29 4.84 3.28
CA PRO A 156 17.59 4.51 3.82
C PRO A 156 17.72 4.94 5.28
N ALA A 157 18.72 4.40 5.98
CA ALA A 157 19.04 4.86 7.33
C ALA A 157 19.37 6.37 7.34
N PRO A 158 19.02 7.09 8.42
CA PRO A 158 19.35 8.50 8.56
C PRO A 158 20.85 8.78 8.32
N GLY A 159 21.15 9.81 7.55
CA GLY A 159 22.53 10.20 7.20
C GLY A 159 23.12 9.49 5.98
N THR A 160 22.42 8.54 5.37
CA THR A 160 22.85 7.90 4.12
C THR A 160 22.86 8.91 2.97
N ASP A 161 24.00 9.10 2.30
CA ASP A 161 24.08 9.96 1.11
C ASP A 161 23.53 9.22 -0.11
N ARG A 162 22.29 9.56 -0.49
CA ARG A 162 21.61 9.01 -1.66
C ARG A 162 22.21 9.46 -2.99
N ARG A 163 23.18 10.37 -2.99
CA ARG A 163 23.85 10.87 -4.19
C ARG A 163 25.23 10.24 -4.41
N ASP A 164 25.65 9.34 -3.52
CA ASP A 164 26.86 8.55 -3.69
C ASP A 164 26.54 7.17 -4.28
N VAL A 165 27.09 6.91 -5.47
CA VAL A 165 26.90 5.64 -6.19
C VAL A 165 27.42 4.46 -5.39
N ALA A 166 28.55 4.59 -4.68
CA ALA A 166 29.10 3.49 -3.91
C ALA A 166 28.16 3.10 -2.75
N THR A 167 27.60 4.10 -2.06
CA THR A 167 26.64 3.92 -0.97
C THR A 167 25.34 3.28 -1.45
N VAL A 168 24.75 3.78 -2.55
CA VAL A 168 23.51 3.21 -3.09
C VAL A 168 23.75 1.80 -3.64
N THR A 169 24.88 1.54 -4.28
CA THR A 169 25.25 0.19 -4.76
C THR A 169 25.36 -0.79 -3.59
N ARG A 170 26.09 -0.44 -2.52
CA ARG A 170 26.19 -1.29 -1.31
C ARG A 170 24.84 -1.65 -0.74
N ARG A 171 23.94 -0.66 -0.64
CA ARG A 171 22.60 -0.87 -0.10
C ARG A 171 21.76 -1.82 -0.94
N LEU A 172 21.76 -1.63 -2.27
CA LEU A 172 21.05 -2.53 -3.18
C LEU A 172 21.64 -3.94 -3.16
N ASP A 173 22.97 -4.06 -3.15
CA ASP A 173 23.67 -5.34 -3.04
C ASP A 173 23.28 -6.06 -1.73
N ARG A 174 23.30 -5.34 -0.61
CA ARG A 174 22.88 -5.86 0.70
C ARG A 174 21.41 -6.32 0.71
N LEU A 175 20.52 -5.62 0.01
CA LEU A 175 19.14 -6.06 -0.18
C LEU A 175 19.09 -7.36 -0.99
N THR A 176 19.87 -7.50 -2.05
CA THR A 176 19.93 -8.74 -2.85
C THR A 176 20.50 -9.94 -2.08
N GLU A 177 21.45 -9.72 -1.17
CA GLU A 177 21.98 -10.78 -0.27
C GLU A 177 20.92 -11.34 0.70
N VAL A 178 19.95 -10.51 1.09
CA VAL A 178 18.90 -10.89 2.04
C VAL A 178 17.66 -11.40 1.32
N PHE A 179 17.22 -10.70 0.26
CA PHE A 179 15.94 -10.96 -0.40
C PHE A 179 16.05 -11.70 -1.73
N GLY A 180 17.27 -11.92 -2.23
CA GLY A 180 17.53 -12.53 -3.53
C GLY A 180 17.42 -11.53 -4.68
N ALA A 181 18.28 -11.66 -5.69
CA ALA A 181 18.35 -10.74 -6.82
C ALA A 181 17.04 -10.68 -7.64
N ASP A 182 16.36 -11.82 -7.81
CA ASP A 182 15.13 -11.93 -8.61
C ASP A 182 13.93 -11.18 -7.98
N GLY A 183 13.99 -10.92 -6.67
CA GLY A 183 12.93 -10.26 -5.92
C GLY A 183 13.17 -8.77 -5.69
N VAL A 184 14.37 -8.24 -5.94
CA VAL A 184 14.76 -6.87 -5.58
C VAL A 184 14.66 -5.94 -6.79
N TYR A 185 14.07 -4.77 -6.55
CA TYR A 185 13.95 -3.69 -7.52
C TYR A 185 14.64 -2.45 -6.98
N ALA A 186 15.19 -1.62 -7.87
CA ALA A 186 15.58 -0.28 -7.52
C ALA A 186 14.37 0.67 -7.63
N GLU A 187 14.28 1.63 -6.71
CA GLU A 187 13.11 2.52 -6.60
C GLU A 187 13.49 3.97 -6.83
N LEU A 188 12.78 4.63 -7.75
CA LEU A 188 12.88 6.07 -7.99
C LEU A 188 11.71 6.79 -7.33
N VAL A 189 12.04 7.86 -6.61
CA VAL A 189 11.06 8.74 -5.96
C VAL A 189 11.42 10.17 -6.29
N ASP A 190 10.47 10.95 -6.80
CA ASP A 190 10.65 12.39 -7.07
C ASP A 190 9.58 13.21 -6.34
N HIS A 191 9.97 13.80 -5.21
CA HIS A 191 9.16 14.75 -4.47
C HIS A 191 9.40 16.19 -4.93
N HIS A 192 10.13 16.40 -6.04
CA HIS A 192 10.58 17.69 -6.56
C HIS A 192 11.47 18.45 -5.57
N LEU A 193 12.20 17.73 -4.72
CA LEU A 193 13.12 18.32 -3.76
C LEU A 193 14.52 18.47 -4.37
N PRO A 194 15.32 19.44 -3.89
CA PRO A 194 16.70 19.58 -4.31
C PRO A 194 17.48 18.27 -4.11
N GLY A 195 17.98 17.71 -5.22
CA GLY A 195 18.79 16.49 -5.21
C GLY A 195 18.04 15.19 -5.55
N ASP A 196 16.70 15.19 -5.63
CA ASP A 196 15.92 14.00 -5.98
C ASP A 196 16.34 13.42 -7.34
N SER A 197 16.50 14.28 -8.36
CA SER A 197 16.94 13.86 -9.70
C SER A 197 18.35 13.25 -9.70
N VAL A 198 19.27 13.82 -8.92
CA VAL A 198 20.64 13.30 -8.77
C VAL A 198 20.63 11.96 -8.04
N ALA A 199 19.84 11.84 -6.97
CA ALA A 199 19.69 10.58 -6.25
C ALA A 199 19.10 9.48 -7.15
N ASN A 200 18.10 9.83 -7.96
CA ASN A 200 17.50 8.88 -8.91
C ASN A 200 18.46 8.47 -10.03
N ASP A 201 19.27 9.40 -10.57
CA ASP A 201 20.34 9.06 -11.52
C ASP A 201 21.34 8.07 -10.91
N VAL A 202 21.74 8.33 -9.66
CA VAL A 202 22.64 7.46 -8.89
C VAL A 202 22.03 6.07 -8.68
N THR A 203 20.75 6.01 -8.31
CA THR A 203 20.01 4.75 -8.18
C THR A 203 19.97 3.97 -9.49
N VAL A 204 19.72 4.62 -10.63
CA VAL A 204 19.74 3.96 -11.94
C VAL A 204 21.13 3.42 -12.30
N VAL A 205 22.20 4.17 -12.01
CA VAL A 205 23.56 3.70 -12.22
C VAL A 205 23.87 2.47 -11.35
N ALA A 206 23.48 2.50 -10.08
CA ALA A 206 23.66 1.36 -9.17
C ALA A 206 22.85 0.13 -9.61
N ALA A 207 21.58 0.32 -9.97
CA ALA A 207 20.69 -0.74 -10.46
C ALA A 207 21.28 -1.43 -11.71
N ARG A 208 21.79 -0.65 -12.67
CA ARG A 208 22.42 -1.18 -13.88
C ARG A 208 23.68 -2.01 -13.59
N ARG A 209 24.47 -1.63 -12.58
CA ARG A 209 25.67 -2.40 -12.18
C ARG A 209 25.31 -3.77 -11.59
N LEU A 210 24.17 -3.83 -10.90
CA LEU A 210 23.68 -5.05 -10.24
C LEU A 210 22.70 -5.85 -11.11
N GLY A 211 22.32 -5.33 -12.28
CA GLY A 211 21.34 -5.96 -13.16
C GLY A 211 19.90 -5.91 -12.63
N LEU A 212 19.58 -4.95 -11.76
CA LEU A 212 18.27 -4.85 -11.12
C LEU A 212 17.27 -4.07 -11.99
N PRO A 213 16.00 -4.51 -12.05
CA PRO A 213 14.92 -3.72 -12.63
C PRO A 213 14.68 -2.44 -11.80
N VAL A 214 14.20 -1.40 -12.48
CA VAL A 214 13.94 -0.08 -11.86
C VAL A 214 12.44 0.21 -11.93
N VAL A 215 11.86 0.65 -10.83
CA VAL A 215 10.46 1.09 -10.71
C VAL A 215 10.38 2.50 -10.14
N ALA A 216 9.23 3.14 -10.29
CA ALA A 216 8.95 4.46 -9.76
C ALA A 216 7.77 4.38 -8.79
N THR A 217 7.86 5.12 -7.69
CA THR A 217 6.76 5.23 -6.72
C THR A 217 6.58 6.68 -6.29
N GLY A 218 5.42 6.99 -5.72
CA GLY A 218 5.10 8.27 -5.14
C GLY A 218 5.54 8.43 -3.68
N ALA A 219 5.99 7.35 -3.02
CA ALA A 219 6.31 7.31 -1.59
C ALA A 219 5.23 8.02 -0.75
N VAL A 220 3.99 7.58 -0.95
CA VAL A 220 2.77 8.31 -0.62
C VAL A 220 2.49 8.22 0.88
N HIS A 221 2.13 9.35 1.48
CA HIS A 221 1.74 9.43 2.89
C HIS A 221 0.33 10.01 3.08
N TYR A 222 -0.28 10.55 2.03
CA TYR A 222 -1.62 11.12 2.05
C TYR A 222 -2.27 11.03 0.68
N ALA A 223 -3.59 11.08 0.59
CA ALA A 223 -4.28 10.92 -0.69
C ALA A 223 -4.05 12.12 -1.62
N ALA A 224 -4.27 13.35 -1.11
CA ALA A 224 -4.24 14.57 -1.91
C ALA A 224 -3.38 15.69 -1.28
N PRO A 225 -2.87 16.67 -2.06
CA PRO A 225 -2.00 17.74 -1.56
C PRO A 225 -2.55 18.52 -0.34
N ARG A 226 -3.88 18.64 -0.24
CA ARG A 226 -4.57 19.31 0.87
C ARG A 226 -4.28 18.70 2.24
N GLN A 227 -3.90 17.42 2.31
CA GLN A 227 -3.57 16.71 3.55
C GLN A 227 -2.11 16.89 3.99
N ALA A 228 -1.28 17.61 3.23
CA ALA A 228 0.13 17.81 3.58
C ALA A 228 0.34 18.45 4.96
N ARG A 229 -0.47 19.45 5.32
CA ARG A 229 -0.40 20.09 6.66
C ARG A 229 -0.76 19.12 7.79
N LEU A 230 -1.72 18.21 7.54
CA LEU A 230 -2.06 17.16 8.51
C LEU A 230 -0.87 16.20 8.68
N SER A 231 -0.26 15.75 7.58
CA SER A 231 0.93 14.90 7.62
C SER A 231 2.10 15.55 8.38
N GLN A 232 2.31 16.85 8.19
CA GLN A 232 3.29 17.63 8.96
C GLN A 232 2.97 17.66 10.46
N ALA A 233 1.70 17.90 10.82
CA ALA A 233 1.26 17.88 12.22
C ALA A 233 1.41 16.49 12.87
N LEU A 234 1.09 15.42 12.15
CA LEU A 234 1.29 14.04 12.61
C LEU A 234 2.78 13.74 12.83
N THR A 235 3.65 14.23 11.93
CA THR A 235 5.10 14.09 12.06
C THR A 235 5.62 14.81 13.31
N ALA A 236 5.21 16.06 13.55
CA ALA A 236 5.58 16.80 14.75
C ALA A 236 5.08 16.10 16.04
N LEU A 237 3.85 15.59 16.01
CA LEU A 237 3.27 14.83 17.12
C LEU A 237 4.06 13.53 17.41
N ARG A 238 4.42 12.77 16.37
CA ARG A 238 5.25 11.56 16.48
C ARG A 238 6.58 11.85 17.15
N ARG A 239 7.17 12.99 16.83
CA ARG A 239 8.45 13.47 17.38
C ARG A 239 8.31 14.13 18.75
N ARG A 240 7.09 14.40 19.22
CA ARG A 240 6.80 15.14 20.46
C ARG A 240 7.42 16.54 20.45
N GLU A 241 7.41 17.17 19.28
CA GLU A 241 7.96 18.50 19.01
C GLU A 241 6.83 19.45 18.57
N THR A 242 7.04 20.75 18.72
CA THR A 242 6.20 21.74 18.02
C THR A 242 6.49 21.71 16.51
N LEU A 243 5.61 22.30 15.69
CA LEU A 243 5.85 22.43 14.24
C LEU A 243 7.17 23.16 13.95
N ASP A 244 7.48 24.21 14.71
CA ASP A 244 8.72 25.00 14.54
C ASP A 244 9.96 24.18 14.88
N GLN A 245 9.92 23.37 15.94
CA GLN A 245 11.02 22.49 16.33
C GLN A 245 11.22 21.34 15.33
N ALA A 246 10.11 20.85 14.75
CA ALA A 246 10.14 19.75 13.80
C ALA A 246 10.54 20.16 12.39
N ALA A 247 10.74 21.45 12.08
CA ALA A 247 10.90 21.97 10.72
C ALA A 247 11.90 21.20 9.83
N GLY A 248 13.02 20.74 10.39
CA GLY A 248 14.03 19.93 9.66
C GLY A 248 13.62 18.49 9.34
N HIS A 249 12.49 18.02 9.89
CA HIS A 249 11.94 16.67 9.70
C HIS A 249 10.61 16.69 8.96
N LEU A 250 10.02 17.87 8.72
CA LEU A 250 8.78 18.02 7.98
C LEU A 250 9.08 17.98 6.48
N MET A 251 8.22 17.31 5.71
CA MET A 251 8.28 17.43 4.26
C MET A 251 8.00 18.89 3.87
N PRO A 252 8.91 19.56 3.13
CA PRO A 252 8.80 21.00 2.88
C PRO A 252 7.75 21.35 1.82
N ALA A 253 7.37 20.39 0.98
CA ALA A 253 6.40 20.56 -0.10
C ALA A 253 5.28 19.50 0.00
N PRO A 254 4.07 19.79 -0.50
CA PRO A 254 2.94 18.85 -0.45
C PRO A 254 3.06 17.77 -1.54
N THR A 255 4.15 16.99 -1.55
CA THR A 255 4.53 16.13 -2.68
C THR A 255 4.52 14.62 -2.39
N ALA A 256 4.08 14.17 -1.21
CA ALA A 256 3.87 12.75 -0.90
C ALA A 256 2.40 12.34 -1.03
N HIS A 257 1.77 12.72 -2.13
CA HIS A 257 0.39 12.36 -2.48
C HIS A 257 0.33 11.43 -3.69
N LEU A 258 -0.85 10.79 -3.88
CA LEU A 258 -1.14 10.01 -5.08
C LEU A 258 -1.06 10.88 -6.33
N ARG A 259 -0.65 10.30 -7.45
CA ARG A 259 -0.54 11.00 -8.73
C ARG A 259 -1.15 10.20 -9.86
N SER A 260 -1.62 10.93 -10.86
CA SER A 260 -2.03 10.35 -12.14
C SER A 260 -0.83 9.81 -12.92
N TYR A 261 -1.11 8.95 -13.89
CA TYR A 261 -0.11 8.44 -14.83
C TYR A 261 0.64 9.58 -15.54
N ASP A 262 -0.07 10.62 -16.00
CA ASP A 262 0.53 11.75 -16.71
C ASP A 262 1.49 12.56 -15.83
N GLU A 263 1.16 12.78 -14.56
CA GLU A 263 2.06 13.44 -13.62
C GLU A 263 3.31 12.60 -13.36
N MET A 264 3.16 11.29 -13.19
CA MET A 264 4.30 10.37 -13.03
C MET A 264 5.16 10.33 -14.30
N ARG A 265 4.55 10.34 -15.49
CA ARG A 265 5.25 10.40 -16.79
C ARG A 265 6.05 11.68 -16.97
N GLN A 266 5.51 12.82 -16.54
CA GLN A 266 6.26 14.08 -16.58
C GLN A 266 7.46 14.05 -15.63
N ARG A 267 7.30 13.51 -14.42
CA ARG A 267 8.37 13.43 -13.41
C ARG A 267 9.47 12.44 -13.77
N MET A 268 9.07 11.30 -14.33
CA MET A 268 9.97 10.20 -14.67
C MET A 268 10.46 10.26 -16.12
N ASN A 269 10.24 11.38 -16.83
CA ASN A 269 10.56 11.53 -18.25
C ASN A 269 12.03 11.25 -18.62
N ARG A 270 12.93 11.33 -17.64
CA ARG A 270 14.37 11.10 -17.77
C ARG A 270 14.74 9.62 -17.81
N TRP A 271 13.90 8.76 -17.25
CA TRP A 271 14.13 7.31 -17.15
C TRP A 271 13.04 6.59 -17.94
N PRO A 272 13.25 6.36 -19.24
CA PRO A 272 12.29 5.61 -20.04
C PRO A 272 12.07 4.21 -19.44
N ASP A 273 10.92 3.62 -19.73
CA ASP A 273 10.51 2.26 -19.33
C ASP A 273 10.16 2.06 -17.85
N VAL A 274 10.59 2.96 -16.94
CA VAL A 274 10.35 2.81 -15.48
C VAL A 274 8.86 2.71 -15.13
N LEU A 275 8.00 3.44 -15.84
CA LEU A 275 6.55 3.39 -15.60
C LEU A 275 5.94 2.07 -16.05
N GLU A 276 6.41 1.53 -17.18
CA GLU A 276 5.95 0.24 -17.70
C GLU A 276 6.36 -0.90 -16.76
N THR A 277 7.63 -0.93 -16.33
CA THR A 277 8.11 -1.90 -15.34
C THR A 277 7.34 -1.80 -14.02
N THR A 278 6.97 -0.59 -13.59
CA THR A 278 6.14 -0.40 -12.37
C THR A 278 4.74 -0.99 -12.57
N LEU A 279 4.13 -0.76 -13.73
CA LEU A 279 2.80 -1.30 -14.05
C LEU A 279 2.80 -2.81 -14.16
N GLU A 280 3.81 -3.40 -14.81
CA GLU A 280 4.00 -4.84 -14.88
C GLU A 280 4.12 -5.46 -13.49
N LEU A 281 4.98 -4.89 -12.64
CA LEU A 281 5.13 -5.33 -11.25
C LEU A 281 3.81 -5.22 -10.49
N GLY A 282 3.13 -4.07 -10.58
CA GLY A 282 1.88 -3.83 -9.89
C GLY A 282 0.80 -4.84 -10.29
N ARG A 283 0.62 -5.07 -11.59
CA ARG A 283 -0.34 -6.05 -12.12
C ARG A 283 -0.01 -7.47 -11.69
N ALA A 284 1.28 -7.83 -11.68
CA ALA A 284 1.73 -9.15 -11.25
C ALA A 284 1.53 -9.41 -9.73
N CYS A 285 1.39 -8.36 -8.93
CA CYS A 285 1.19 -8.45 -7.47
C CYS A 285 -0.26 -8.28 -7.03
N VAL A 286 -1.23 -8.16 -7.94
CA VAL A 286 -2.64 -8.00 -7.55
C VAL A 286 -3.13 -9.28 -6.87
N ILE A 287 -3.70 -9.12 -5.67
CA ILE A 287 -4.22 -10.23 -4.86
C ILE A 287 -5.70 -9.96 -4.56
N ASP A 288 -6.54 -10.98 -4.81
CA ASP A 288 -7.90 -11.01 -4.31
C ASP A 288 -7.93 -11.65 -2.92
N LEU A 289 -8.14 -10.84 -1.86
CA LEU A 289 -8.26 -11.37 -0.50
C LEU A 289 -9.53 -12.22 -0.28
N GLY A 290 -10.50 -12.18 -1.20
CA GLY A 290 -11.66 -13.09 -1.18
C GLY A 290 -11.26 -14.57 -1.31
N GLU A 291 -10.09 -14.86 -1.87
CA GLU A 291 -9.56 -16.23 -1.98
C GLU A 291 -9.03 -16.80 -0.66
N LEU A 292 -8.82 -15.96 0.36
CA LEU A 292 -8.43 -16.40 1.70
C LEU A 292 -9.60 -17.12 2.38
N ARG A 293 -9.74 -18.41 2.10
CA ARG A 293 -10.75 -19.26 2.75
C ARG A 293 -10.41 -19.44 4.24
N PRO A 294 -11.32 -19.07 5.15
CA PRO A 294 -11.10 -19.30 6.57
C PRO A 294 -11.15 -20.80 6.87
N HIS A 295 -10.06 -21.33 7.43
CA HIS A 295 -10.07 -22.66 8.04
C HIS A 295 -10.70 -22.56 9.42
N LEU A 296 -12.01 -22.75 9.50
CA LEU A 296 -12.71 -22.80 10.78
C LEU A 296 -12.27 -24.06 11.54
N PRO A 297 -11.86 -23.96 12.82
CA PRO A 297 -11.51 -25.12 13.60
C PRO A 297 -12.73 -26.05 13.69
N ALA A 298 -12.48 -27.36 13.56
CA ALA A 298 -13.54 -28.34 13.77
C ALA A 298 -14.02 -28.24 15.22
N PHE A 299 -15.32 -28.00 15.41
CA PHE A 299 -15.95 -28.08 16.73
C PHE A 299 -16.35 -29.54 16.96
N PRO A 300 -15.64 -30.31 17.80
CA PRO A 300 -16.00 -31.70 18.03
C PRO A 300 -17.39 -31.75 18.70
N PRO A 301 -18.36 -32.51 18.15
CA PRO A 301 -19.65 -32.65 18.79
C PRO A 301 -19.48 -33.33 20.15
N ARG A 302 -20.33 -32.98 21.12
CA ARG A 302 -20.39 -33.75 22.37
C ARG A 302 -20.74 -35.20 22.04
N PRO A 303 -20.12 -36.19 22.73
CA PRO A 303 -20.47 -37.60 22.56
C PRO A 303 -21.98 -37.80 22.70
N GLY A 304 -22.62 -38.39 21.68
CA GLY A 304 -24.06 -38.71 21.69
C GLY A 304 -25.00 -37.70 21.02
N SER A 305 -24.51 -36.63 20.40
CA SER A 305 -25.35 -35.72 19.58
C SER A 305 -25.25 -36.06 18.09
N PRO A 306 -26.34 -36.41 17.38
CA PRO A 306 -26.29 -36.62 15.94
C PRO A 306 -25.96 -35.30 15.23
N GLY A 307 -25.03 -35.37 14.27
CA GLY A 307 -24.43 -34.22 13.61
C GLY A 307 -25.40 -33.42 12.74
N THR A 308 -25.93 -32.35 13.31
CA THR A 308 -26.48 -31.20 12.56
C THR A 308 -26.21 -29.93 13.38
N HIS A 309 -25.06 -29.28 13.16
CA HIS A 309 -24.81 -27.95 13.72
C HIS A 309 -25.14 -26.89 12.66
N GLY A 310 -26.43 -26.74 12.42
CA GLY A 310 -27.04 -25.64 11.68
C GLY A 310 -28.36 -25.30 12.35
N CYS A 311 -28.36 -24.29 13.22
CA CYS A 311 -29.51 -23.73 13.93
C CYS A 311 -30.08 -24.56 15.11
N ALA A 312 -29.48 -24.41 16.30
CA ALA A 312 -30.16 -24.64 17.59
C ALA A 312 -29.46 -23.92 18.75
N THR A 313 -29.48 -22.59 18.76
CA THR A 313 -29.51 -21.79 20.01
C THR A 313 -31.00 -21.51 20.28
N SER A 314 -31.69 -21.86 21.36
CA SER A 314 -31.39 -22.34 22.72
C SER A 314 -32.65 -23.14 23.21
N PRO A 315 -32.60 -23.90 24.33
CA PRO A 315 -32.94 -23.27 25.60
C PRO A 315 -32.13 -23.86 26.76
N SER A 316 -31.03 -23.20 27.11
CA SER A 316 -30.46 -23.29 28.45
C SER A 316 -30.02 -21.89 28.86
N GLY A 317 -31.00 -20.99 28.98
CA GLY A 317 -30.86 -19.85 29.89
C GLY A 317 -30.81 -20.38 31.33
N PRO A 318 -30.24 -19.61 32.28
CA PRO A 318 -30.18 -20.01 33.67
C PRO A 318 -31.59 -20.24 34.22
N ALA A 319 -31.79 -21.36 34.91
CA ALA A 319 -33.08 -21.72 35.51
C ALA A 319 -33.56 -20.64 36.50
N PRO A 320 -34.83 -20.20 36.46
CA PRO A 320 -35.38 -19.34 37.49
C PRO A 320 -35.72 -20.18 38.73
N PRO A 321 -35.77 -19.58 39.94
CA PRO A 321 -36.13 -20.31 41.14
C PRO A 321 -37.65 -20.53 41.20
N GLY A 322 -38.07 -21.78 41.43
CA GLY A 322 -39.20 -22.17 42.28
C GLY A 322 -40.64 -21.76 41.93
N THR A 323 -41.44 -22.77 41.56
CA THR A 323 -42.85 -23.06 41.92
C THR A 323 -44.00 -22.10 41.51
N GLY A 324 -44.97 -22.65 40.75
CA GLY A 324 -46.39 -22.23 40.83
C GLY A 324 -47.19 -22.22 39.51
N ASN A 325 -47.99 -23.28 39.30
CA ASN A 325 -49.26 -23.40 38.54
C ASN A 325 -49.51 -22.76 37.13
N ALA A 326 -50.11 -23.63 36.27
CA ALA A 326 -51.17 -23.39 35.25
C ALA A 326 -50.84 -23.40 33.72
N MET A 327 -51.31 -24.48 33.06
CA MET A 327 -51.96 -24.67 31.73
C MET A 327 -51.34 -24.21 30.37
N PRO A 328 -51.62 -24.91 29.22
CA PRO A 328 -50.81 -24.92 27.98
C PRO A 328 -51.50 -24.20 26.75
N PRO A 329 -51.12 -24.45 25.47
CA PRO A 329 -50.01 -23.84 24.74
C PRO A 329 -50.46 -22.99 23.52
N THR A 330 -49.64 -22.06 23.05
CA THR A 330 -49.76 -21.51 21.68
C THR A 330 -48.46 -21.70 20.90
N ARG A 331 -48.47 -22.64 19.95
CA ARG A 331 -47.45 -22.77 18.90
C ARG A 331 -47.71 -21.70 17.85
N ARG A 332 -46.81 -20.73 17.66
CA ARG A 332 -46.79 -19.89 16.46
C ARG A 332 -45.45 -20.01 15.74
N ARG A 333 -45.57 -20.46 14.48
CA ARG A 333 -44.54 -20.69 13.47
C ARG A 333 -43.62 -19.49 13.25
N ALA A 334 -42.33 -19.75 13.02
CA ALA A 334 -41.46 -18.92 12.21
C ALA A 334 -41.00 -19.72 10.98
N ARG A 335 -41.68 -19.51 9.84
CA ARG A 335 -41.17 -19.79 8.49
C ARG A 335 -40.93 -18.41 7.87
N ARG A 336 -39.69 -18.07 7.50
CA ARG A 336 -39.42 -16.94 6.61
C ARG A 336 -39.55 -17.43 5.17
N GLY A 337 -40.43 -16.79 4.41
CA GLY A 337 -40.63 -17.02 2.99
C GLY A 337 -39.65 -16.21 2.15
N ASN A 338 -39.18 -16.84 1.07
CA ASN A 338 -38.71 -16.17 -0.14
C ASN A 338 -39.89 -16.18 -1.11
N SER A 339 -40.28 -15.02 -1.63
CA SER A 339 -40.92 -14.93 -2.94
C SER A 339 -40.90 -13.48 -3.44
N SER A 340 -40.21 -13.32 -4.56
CA SER A 340 -40.28 -12.25 -5.55
C SER A 340 -41.68 -12.04 -6.11
N THR A 341 -42.09 -10.78 -6.32
CA THR A 341 -43.15 -10.40 -7.24
C THR A 341 -42.83 -9.05 -7.90
N THR A 342 -42.73 -9.08 -9.23
CA THR A 342 -42.97 -7.94 -10.12
C THR A 342 -44.40 -8.05 -10.67
N ASN A 343 -45.13 -6.93 -10.64
CA ASN A 343 -46.45 -6.65 -11.22
C ASN A 343 -46.50 -6.96 -12.73
N SER A 344 -47.63 -7.17 -13.43
CA SER A 344 -48.96 -6.52 -13.44
C SER A 344 -49.96 -7.39 -14.24
N PRO A 345 -51.27 -7.06 -14.31
CA PRO A 345 -52.28 -7.84 -15.06
C PRO A 345 -52.13 -7.82 -16.58
#